data_AF-A0AAP2ZBL9-F1
#
_entry.id   AF-A0AAP2ZBL9-F1
#
_cell.length_a   1.000
_cell.length_b   1.000
_cell.length_c   1.000
_cell.angle_alpha   90.00
_cell.angle_beta   90.00
_cell.angle_gamma   90.00
#
_symmetry.space_group_name_H-M   'P 1'
#
loop_
_entity.id
_entity.type
_entity.pdbx_description
1 polymer ?
#
loop_
_entity_poly.entity_id
_entity_poly.type
_entity_poly.pdbx_seq_one_letter_code
_entity_poly.pdbx_strand_id
1 'polypeptide(L)'
;MIEVPLQTIDNIMLELHMGHALIGLLVLAILGTLPLKSMKIMGLNLMLVGSLFVLTPVSTTGDMVIFRLIGVALVMIGPMLYFIGR
;
A
#
# COMPACT_ATOMS: atom_id res chain seq x y z
N MET A 1 -4.26 28.64 28.08
CA MET A 1 -3.36 28.44 26.92
C MET A 1 -2.92 26.98 26.88
N ILE A 2 -3.85 26.07 26.55
CA ILE A 2 -3.58 24.64 26.27
C ILE A 2 -4.44 24.28 25.04
N GLU A 3 -4.17 24.94 23.92
CA GLU A 3 -4.83 24.65 22.62
C GLU A 3 -3.98 23.73 21.74
N VAL A 4 -2.74 23.49 22.16
CA VAL A 4 -1.74 22.65 21.48
C VAL A 4 -2.20 21.20 21.22
N PRO A 5 -3.00 20.54 22.08
CA PRO A 5 -3.35 19.13 21.84
C PRO A 5 -4.24 18.93 20.61
N LEU A 6 -5.26 19.79 20.43
CA LEU A 6 -6.26 19.60 19.37
C LEU A 6 -5.67 19.88 17.98
N GLN A 7 -4.90 20.97 17.83
CA GLN A 7 -4.20 21.25 16.57
C GLN A 7 -3.20 20.16 16.18
N THR A 8 -2.55 19.53 17.17
CA THR A 8 -1.63 18.42 16.90
C THR A 8 -2.38 17.20 16.35
N ILE A 9 -3.54 16.88 16.92
CA ILE A 9 -4.40 15.78 16.45
C ILE A 9 -4.95 16.09 15.06
N ASP A 10 -5.41 17.32 14.83
CA ASP A 10 -5.92 17.75 13.52
C ASP A 10 -4.84 17.65 12.44
N ASN A 11 -3.60 18.04 12.75
CA ASN A 11 -2.49 17.91 11.80
C ASN A 11 -2.18 16.44 11.46
N ILE A 12 -2.27 15.52 12.43
CA ILE A 12 -2.13 14.08 12.18
C ILE A 12 -3.25 13.57 11.27
N MET A 13 -4.49 14.01 11.50
CA MET A 13 -5.64 13.63 10.67
C MET A 13 -5.54 14.18 9.25
N LEU A 14 -4.97 15.39 9.08
CA LEU A 14 -4.69 15.98 7.77
C LEU A 14 -3.55 15.26 7.04
N GLU A 15 -2.56 14.73 7.76
CA GLU A 15 -1.41 14.03 7.17
C GLU A 15 -1.70 12.54 6.89
N LEU A 16 -2.72 11.96 7.54
CA LEU A 16 -3.15 10.58 7.35
C LEU A 16 -3.99 10.41 6.07
N HIS A 17 -3.29 10.34 4.94
CA HIS A 17 -3.90 10.11 3.63
C HIS A 17 -4.17 8.62 3.34
N MET A 18 -5.01 8.35 2.34
CA MET A 18 -5.32 6.99 1.86
C MET A 18 -4.07 6.19 1.46
N GLY A 19 -2.99 6.88 1.05
CA GLY A 19 -1.71 6.26 0.74
C GLY A 19 -1.12 5.49 1.93
N HIS A 20 -1.24 6.01 3.16
CA HIS A 20 -0.77 5.33 4.36
C HIS A 20 -1.57 4.05 4.64
N ALA A 21 -2.89 4.09 4.44
CA ALA A 21 -3.74 2.92 4.58
C ALA A 21 -3.36 1.83 3.57
N LEU A 22 -3.06 2.20 2.33
CA LEU A 22 -2.59 1.26 1.31
C LEU A 22 -1.22 0.65 1.64
N ILE A 23 -0.30 1.42 2.23
CA ILE A 23 0.98 0.88 2.73
C ILE A 23 0.73 -0.10 3.88
N GLY A 24 -0.17 0.23 4.80
CA GLY A 24 -0.59 -0.69 5.87
C GLY A 24 -1.16 -1.99 5.30
N LEU A 25 -2.03 -1.90 4.30
CA LEU A 25 -2.57 -3.06 3.59
C LEU A 25 -1.48 -3.89 2.92
N LEU A 26 -0.49 -3.25 2.28
CA LEU A 26 0.65 -3.94 1.69
C LEU A 26 1.45 -4.72 2.74
N VAL A 27 1.75 -4.10 3.88
CA VAL A 27 2.44 -4.78 4.99
C VAL A 27 1.63 -5.98 5.47
N LEU A 28 0.32 -5.82 5.69
CA LEU A 28 -0.57 -6.91 6.09
C LEU A 28 -0.64 -8.03 5.05
N ALA A 29 -0.69 -7.70 3.76
CA ALA A 29 -0.72 -8.68 2.69
C ALA A 29 0.60 -9.48 2.63
N ILE A 30 1.74 -8.82 2.80
CA ILE A 30 3.04 -9.49 2.89
C ILE A 30 3.07 -10.40 4.13
N LEU A 31 2.75 -9.86 5.31
CA LEU A 31 2.77 -10.63 6.56
C LEU A 31 1.79 -11.82 6.53
N GLY A 32 0.61 -11.66 5.92
CA GLY A 32 -0.39 -12.71 5.79
C GLY A 32 0.00 -13.81 4.80
N THR A 33 0.83 -13.49 3.80
CA THR A 33 1.30 -14.48 2.81
C THR A 33 2.63 -15.12 3.15
N LEU A 34 3.47 -14.48 3.97
CA LEU A 34 4.73 -15.04 4.48
C LEU A 34 4.61 -16.45 5.07
N PRO A 35 3.64 -16.77 5.96
CA PRO A 35 3.55 -18.12 6.54
C PRO A 35 3.14 -19.19 5.53
N LEU A 36 2.52 -18.82 4.42
CA LEU A 36 2.05 -19.75 3.38
C LEU A 36 3.20 -20.30 2.52
N LYS A 37 4.39 -19.67 2.56
CA LYS A 37 5.60 -20.08 1.82
C LYS A 37 5.39 -20.29 0.31
N SER A 38 4.34 -19.70 -0.26
CA SER A 38 4.00 -19.84 -1.68
C SER A 38 4.26 -18.55 -2.43
N MET A 39 5.24 -18.58 -3.32
CA MET A 39 5.56 -17.44 -4.19
C MET A 39 4.43 -17.10 -5.15
N LYS A 40 3.60 -18.08 -5.54
CA LYS A 40 2.38 -17.85 -6.34
C LYS A 40 1.37 -17.01 -5.58
N ILE A 41 1.09 -17.37 -4.33
CA ILE A 41 0.13 -16.64 -3.49
C ILE A 41 0.66 -15.24 -3.17
N MET A 42 1.96 -15.11 -2.88
CA MET A 42 2.61 -13.82 -2.71
C MET A 42 2.48 -12.94 -3.97
N GLY A 43 2.80 -13.49 -5.15
CA GLY A 43 2.68 -12.80 -6.43
C GLY A 43 1.27 -12.31 -6.71
N LEU A 44 0.25 -13.15 -6.48
CA LEU A 44 -1.16 -12.76 -6.60
C LEU A 44 -1.53 -11.63 -5.64
N ASN A 45 -1.10 -11.69 -4.38
CA ASN A 45 -1.36 -10.64 -3.40
C ASN A 45 -0.71 -9.31 -3.81
N LEU A 46 0.53 -9.35 -4.29
CA LEU A 46 1.20 -8.14 -4.79
C LEU A 46 0.50 -7.57 -6.03
N MET A 47 0.00 -8.40 -6.94
CA MET A 47 -0.80 -7.92 -8.08
C MET A 47 -2.08 -7.24 -7.63
N LEU A 48 -2.80 -7.83 -6.67
CA LEU A 48 -4.05 -7.27 -6.13
C LEU A 48 -3.80 -5.94 -5.43
N VAL A 49 -2.86 -5.90 -4.47
CA VAL A 49 -2.54 -4.66 -3.73
C VAL A 49 -1.93 -3.61 -4.65
N GLY A 50 -1.04 -4.00 -5.57
CA GLY A 50 -0.48 -3.10 -6.57
C GLY A 50 -1.56 -2.47 -7.46
N SER A 51 -2.57 -3.26 -7.86
CA SER A 51 -3.72 -2.74 -8.63
C SER A 51 -4.52 -1.72 -7.82
N LEU A 52 -4.73 -1.95 -6.52
CA LEU A 52 -5.37 -0.97 -5.64
C LEU A 52 -4.59 0.35 -5.58
N PHE A 53 -3.26 0.30 -5.49
CA PHE A 53 -2.42 1.50 -5.55
C PHE A 53 -2.53 2.25 -6.89
N VAL A 54 -2.63 1.53 -8.01
CA VAL A 54 -2.72 2.15 -9.35
C VAL A 54 -4.10 2.78 -9.60
N LEU A 55 -5.15 2.13 -9.10
CA LEU A 55 -6.55 2.53 -9.29
C LEU A 55 -6.99 3.60 -8.29
N THR A 56 -6.30 3.74 -7.15
CA THR A 56 -6.60 4.78 -6.18
C THR A 56 -6.28 6.17 -6.77
N PRO A 57 -7.23 7.13 -6.72
CA PRO A 57 -7.00 8.48 -7.22
C PRO A 57 -5.91 9.20 -6.43
N VAL A 58 -5.00 9.89 -7.14
CA VAL A 58 -3.85 10.60 -6.55
C VAL A 58 -4.29 11.70 -5.57
N SER A 59 -5.46 12.30 -5.79
CA SER A 59 -6.06 13.30 -4.90
C SER A 59 -6.38 12.77 -3.50
N THR A 60 -6.57 11.45 -3.36
CA THR A 60 -6.86 10.82 -2.05
C THR A 60 -5.59 10.41 -1.31
N THR A 61 -4.43 10.43 -1.99
CA THR A 61 -3.13 10.04 -1.43
C THR A 61 -2.25 11.24 -1.09
N GLY A 62 -2.85 12.40 -0.83
CA GLY A 62 -2.13 13.65 -0.53
C GLY A 62 -1.38 14.22 -1.74
N ASP A 63 -1.89 13.97 -2.94
CA ASP A 63 -1.27 14.35 -4.22
C ASP A 63 0.14 13.77 -4.47
N MET A 64 0.55 12.77 -3.69
CA MET A 64 1.85 12.13 -3.81
C MET A 64 1.84 11.04 -4.90
N VAL A 65 2.43 11.34 -6.06
CA VAL A 65 2.55 10.40 -7.20
C VAL A 65 3.32 9.11 -6.86
N ILE A 66 4.15 9.14 -5.81
CA ILE A 66 4.97 8.01 -5.36
C ILE A 66 4.15 6.75 -5.08
N PHE A 67 2.95 6.88 -4.51
CA PHE A 67 2.10 5.73 -4.20
C PHE A 67 1.63 5.00 -5.46
N ARG A 68 1.32 5.75 -6.52
CA ARG A 68 0.94 5.17 -7.81
C ARG A 68 2.10 4.43 -8.46
N LEU A 69 3.31 4.99 -8.38
CA LEU A 69 4.53 4.35 -8.87
C LEU A 69 4.85 3.04 -8.11
N ILE A 70 4.66 3.03 -6.79
CA ILE A 70 4.74 1.80 -5.98
C ILE A 70 3.74 0.77 -6.53
N GLY A 71 2.50 1.16 -6.77
CA GLY A 71 1.49 0.28 -7.37
C GLY A 71 1.93 -0.34 -8.70
N VAL A 72 2.46 0.48 -9.62
CA VAL A 72 2.98 -0.01 -10.91
C VAL A 72 4.12 -1.00 -10.71
N ALA A 73 5.07 -0.70 -9.82
CA ALA A 73 6.16 -1.62 -9.51
C ALA A 73 5.64 -2.97 -8.97
N LEU A 74 4.65 -2.95 -8.07
CA LEU A 74 4.04 -4.17 -7.53
C LEU A 74 3.32 -4.99 -8.60
N VAL A 75 2.55 -4.34 -9.48
CA VAL A 75 1.88 -5.01 -10.61
C VAL A 75 2.88 -5.65 -11.58
N MET A 76 4.08 -5.08 -11.72
CA MET A 76 5.14 -5.66 -12.55
C MET A 76 5.88 -6.81 -11.85
N ILE A 77 6.14 -6.70 -10.55
CA ILE A 77 6.84 -7.73 -9.76
C ILE A 77 5.93 -8.95 -9.50
N GLY A 78 4.63 -8.73 -9.31
CA GLY A 78 3.66 -9.77 -8.99
C GLY A 78 3.70 -10.95 -9.97
N PRO A 79 3.57 -10.73 -11.30
CA PRO A 79 3.66 -11.79 -12.31
C PRO A 79 5.00 -12.52 -12.28
N MET A 80 6.11 -11.81 -12.05
CA MET A 80 7.42 -12.44 -11.94
C MET A 80 7.45 -13.45 -10.78
N LEU A 81 6.97 -13.05 -9.60
CA LEU A 81 6.88 -13.97 -8.45
C LEU A 81 5.92 -15.14 -8.71
N TYR A 82 4.82 -14.89 -9.41
CA TYR A 82 3.85 -15.94 -9.76
C TYR A 82 4.47 -17.01 -10.66
N PHE A 83 5.18 -16.60 -11.70
CA PHE A 83 5.82 -17.54 -12.64
C PHE A 83 7.10 -18.18 -12.09
N ILE A 84 7.82 -17.54 -11.16
CA ILE A 84 8.98 -18.12 -10.47
C ILE A 84 8.53 -19.17 -9.44
N GLY A 85 7.36 -18.99 -8.82
CA GLY A 85 6.86 -19.90 -7.81
C GLY A 85 6.61 -21.31 -8.33
N ARG A 86 7.11 -22.30 -7.60
CA ARG A 86 6.74 -23.72 -7.80
C ARG A 86 5.35 -23.97 -7.25
#